data_AF-A0A7C7QIK8-F1
#
_entry.id   AF-A0A7C7QIK8-F1
#
_cell.length_a   1.000
_cell.length_b   1.000
_cell.length_c   1.000
_cell.angle_alpha   90.00
_cell.angle_beta   90.00
_cell.angle_gamma   90.00
#
_symmetry.space_group_name_H-M   'P 1'
#
loop_
_entity.id
_entity.type
_entity.pdbx_description
1 polymer ?
#
loop_
_entity_poly.entity_id
_entity_poly.type
_entity_poly.pdbx_seq_one_letter_code
_entity_poly.pdbx_strand_id
1 'polypeptide(L)'
;MRSTRAEKAALHGLYNSATHLLGLINDFLDFSGIESGKMEVSTETSKIQDVVFVVVQSLSPMISEGDLRLVIDILNETPEIRSRRK
;
A
#
# COMPACT_ATOMS: atom_id res chain seq x y z
N MET A 1 -22.87 -2.48 -27.65
CA MET A 1 -21.44 -2.56 -27.26
C MET A 1 -20.79 -1.21 -26.87
N ARG A 2 -21.25 -0.04 -27.32
CA ARG A 2 -20.64 1.26 -26.91
C ARG A 2 -21.08 1.77 -25.52
N SER A 3 -22.33 1.50 -25.09
CA SER A 3 -22.86 1.91 -23.77
C SER A 3 -22.09 1.29 -22.60
N THR A 4 -21.83 -0.03 -22.67
CA THR A 4 -21.15 -0.78 -21.62
C THR A 4 -19.70 -0.36 -21.36
N ARG A 5 -18.99 0.18 -22.37
CA ARG A 5 -17.62 0.69 -22.18
C ARG A 5 -17.62 2.05 -21.45
N ALA A 6 -18.59 2.91 -21.75
CA ALA A 6 -18.74 4.21 -21.09
C ALA A 6 -19.21 4.03 -19.63
N GLU A 7 -20.17 3.13 -19.39
CA GLU A 7 -20.63 2.75 -18.04
C GLU A 7 -19.47 2.19 -17.20
N LYS A 8 -18.65 1.29 -17.77
CA LYS A 8 -17.47 0.73 -17.07
C LYS A 8 -16.41 1.79 -16.75
N ALA A 9 -16.16 2.72 -17.66
CA ALA A 9 -15.22 3.83 -17.43
C ALA A 9 -15.71 4.80 -16.34
N ALA A 10 -17.02 5.11 -16.32
CA ALA A 10 -17.62 5.95 -15.29
C ALA A 10 -17.56 5.28 -13.91
N LEU A 11 -17.89 3.99 -13.82
CA LEU A 11 -17.76 3.21 -12.59
C LEU A 11 -16.32 3.15 -12.08
N HIS A 12 -15.35 2.97 -12.98
CA HIS A 12 -13.93 2.98 -12.62
C HIS A 12 -13.48 4.35 -12.10
N GLY A 13 -13.90 5.44 -12.74
CA GLY A 13 -13.60 6.80 -12.27
C GLY A 13 -14.20 7.11 -10.90
N LEU A 14 -15.45 6.69 -10.66
CA LEU A 14 -16.12 6.84 -9.37
C LEU A 14 -15.42 6.02 -8.29
N TYR A 15 -15.09 4.76 -8.58
CA TYR A 15 -14.37 3.89 -7.66
C TYR A 15 -13.01 4.48 -7.26
N ASN A 16 -12.22 4.94 -8.23
CA ASN A 16 -10.92 5.56 -7.95
C ASN A 16 -11.05 6.82 -7.10
N SER A 17 -12.06 7.66 -7.39
CA SER A 17 -12.31 8.88 -6.62
C SER A 17 -12.73 8.58 -5.18
N ALA A 18 -13.59 7.59 -4.97
CA ALA A 18 -14.01 7.14 -3.64
C ALA A 18 -12.83 6.57 -2.84
N THR A 19 -12.01 5.73 -3.48
CA THR A 19 -10.80 5.17 -2.86
C THR A 19 -9.78 6.24 -2.50
N HIS A 20 -9.58 7.23 -3.37
CA HIS A 20 -8.69 8.36 -3.09
C HIS A 20 -9.19 9.21 -1.92
N LEU A 21 -10.48 9.55 -1.89
CA LEU A 21 -11.09 10.29 -0.78
C LEU A 21 -10.99 9.52 0.53
N LEU A 22 -11.22 8.21 0.52
CA LEU A 22 -11.06 7.35 1.69
C LEU A 22 -9.60 7.37 2.18
N GLY A 23 -8.63 7.34 1.27
CA GLY A 23 -7.21 7.51 1.60
C GLY A 23 -6.94 8.83 2.34
N LEU A 24 -7.44 9.95 1.81
CA LEU A 24 -7.30 11.26 2.46
C LEU A 24 -7.97 11.32 3.84
N ILE A 25 -9.13 10.70 4.00
CA ILE A 25 -9.80 10.61 5.31
C ILE A 25 -8.94 9.81 6.29
N ASN A 26 -8.38 8.67 5.87
CA ASN A 26 -7.51 7.87 6.71
C ASN A 26 -6.25 8.64 7.11
N ASP A 27 -5.61 9.34 6.17
CA ASP A 27 -4.43 10.15 6.46
C ASP A 27 -4.74 11.29 7.45
N PHE A 28 -5.92 11.91 7.32
CA PHE A 28 -6.36 12.94 8.26
C PHE A 28 -6.64 12.39 9.67
N LEU A 29 -7.23 11.19 9.76
CA LEU A 29 -7.49 10.52 11.05
C LEU A 29 -6.18 10.08 11.71
N ASP A 30 -5.26 9.49 10.95
CA ASP A 30 -3.91 9.13 11.41
C ASP A 30 -3.19 10.38 11.96
N PHE A 31 -3.21 11.49 11.21
CA PHE A 31 -2.65 12.77 11.63
C PHE A 31 -3.29 13.31 12.92
N SER A 32 -4.63 13.29 12.99
CA SER A 32 -5.36 13.75 14.17
C SER A 32 -5.06 12.91 15.41
N GLY A 33 -4.86 11.60 15.24
CA GLY A 33 -4.43 10.68 16.30
C GLY A 33 -3.04 11.01 16.84
N ILE A 34 -2.11 11.39 15.95
CA ILE A 34 -0.76 11.83 16.32
C ILE A 34 -0.81 13.13 17.13
N GLU A 35 -1.44 14.17 16.59
CA GLU A 35 -1.51 15.51 17.21
C GLU A 35 -2.19 15.49 18.59
N SER A 36 -3.22 14.66 18.75
CA SER A 36 -3.91 14.52 20.04
C SER A 36 -3.18 13.62 21.05
N GLY A 37 -2.04 13.03 20.68
CA GLY A 37 -1.29 12.08 21.51
C GLY A 37 -2.01 10.75 21.74
N LYS A 38 -3.08 10.46 20.98
CA LYS A 38 -3.92 9.27 21.14
C LYS A 38 -3.47 8.08 20.28
N MET A 39 -2.50 8.29 19.40
CA MET A 39 -1.98 7.22 18.56
C MET A 39 -1.00 6.35 19.35
N GLU A 40 -1.47 5.19 19.80
CA GLU A 40 -0.60 4.16 20.36
C GLU A 40 0.12 3.42 19.22
N VAL A 41 1.46 3.31 19.32
CA VAL A 41 2.27 2.52 18.39
C VAL A 41 2.42 1.12 18.97
N SER A 42 1.64 0.16 18.47
CA SER A 42 1.94 -1.25 18.70
C SER A 42 3.01 -1.69 17.71
N THR A 43 4.05 -2.34 18.21
CA THR A 43 5.08 -2.95 17.38
C THR A 43 4.97 -4.45 17.49
N GLU A 44 5.24 -5.13 16.39
CA GLU A 44 5.47 -6.57 16.37
C GLU A 44 6.86 -6.86 15.83
N THR A 45 7.33 -8.07 16.11
CA THR A 45 8.55 -8.59 15.50
C THR A 45 8.22 -9.04 14.08
N SER A 46 8.97 -8.52 13.12
CA SER A 46 8.83 -8.88 11.70
C SER A 46 10.21 -9.17 11.10
N LYS A 47 10.28 -10.07 10.15
CA LYS A 47 11.50 -10.33 9.37
C LYS A 47 11.57 -9.36 8.19
N ILE A 48 12.75 -8.83 7.91
CA ILE A 48 12.94 -7.88 6.80
C ILE A 48 12.55 -8.53 5.47
N GLN A 49 12.82 -9.83 5.28
CA GLN A 49 12.44 -10.53 4.06
C GLN A 49 10.92 -10.51 3.82
N ASP A 50 10.10 -10.64 4.87
CA ASP A 50 8.64 -10.65 4.75
C ASP A 50 8.12 -9.28 4.31
N VAL A 51 8.68 -8.20 4.86
CA VAL A 51 8.32 -6.82 4.49
C VAL A 51 8.69 -6.56 3.03
N VAL A 52 9.89 -6.94 2.62
CA VAL A 52 10.35 -6.81 1.22
C VAL A 52 9.43 -7.59 0.28
N PHE A 53 9.04 -8.81 0.65
CA PHE A 53 8.14 -9.63 -0.16
C PHE A 53 6.77 -8.96 -0.37
N VAL A 54 6.18 -8.38 0.68
CA VAL A 54 4.91 -7.64 0.55
C VAL A 54 5.03 -6.46 -0.41
N VAL A 55 6.13 -5.71 -0.34
CA VAL A 55 6.40 -4.58 -1.24
C VAL A 55 6.57 -5.07 -2.70
N VAL A 56 7.28 -6.17 -2.90
CA VAL A 56 7.45 -6.76 -4.25
C VAL A 56 6.10 -7.16 -4.84
N GLN A 57 5.24 -7.79 -4.04
CA GLN A 57 3.89 -8.19 -4.47
C GLN A 57 3.04 -6.98 -4.86
N SER A 58 3.10 -5.88 -4.11
CA SER A 58 2.31 -4.68 -4.42
C SER A 58 2.79 -3.97 -5.69
N LEU A 59 4.09 -4.07 -6.01
CA LEU A 59 4.68 -3.47 -7.21
C LEU A 59 4.59 -4.37 -8.46
N SER A 60 4.35 -5.67 -8.29
CA SER A 60 4.29 -6.66 -9.38
C SER A 60 3.42 -6.26 -10.58
N PRO A 61 2.21 -5.69 -10.41
CA PRO A 61 1.39 -5.24 -11.53
C PRO A 61 2.07 -4.14 -12.34
N MET A 62 2.66 -3.13 -11.66
CA MET A 62 3.33 -2.00 -12.31
C MET A 62 4.59 -2.43 -13.06
N ILE A 63 5.34 -3.37 -12.50
CA ILE A 63 6.55 -3.93 -13.12
C ILE A 63 6.19 -4.68 -14.41
N SER A 64 5.12 -5.48 -14.35
CA SER A 64 4.63 -6.25 -15.49
C SER A 64 4.08 -5.36 -16.60
N GLU A 65 3.35 -4.28 -16.25
CA GLU A 65 2.82 -3.32 -17.22
C GLU A 65 3.91 -2.46 -17.88
N GLY A 66 4.97 -2.13 -17.14
CA GLY A 66 6.05 -1.26 -17.61
C GLY A 66 7.22 -1.94 -18.30
N ASP A 67 7.19 -3.28 -18.48
CA ASP A 67 8.34 -4.10 -18.92
C ASP A 67 9.62 -3.78 -18.12
N LEU A 68 9.46 -3.66 -16.80
CA LEU A 68 10.55 -3.30 -15.89
C LEU A 68 11.17 -4.54 -15.27
N ARG A 69 12.44 -4.44 -14.90
CA ARG A 69 13.12 -5.45 -14.08
C ARG A 69 13.29 -4.94 -12.67
N LEU A 70 12.68 -5.64 -11.70
CA LEU A 70 12.97 -5.42 -10.28
C LEU A 70 14.15 -6.31 -9.85
N VAL A 71 15.17 -5.70 -9.26
CA VAL A 71 16.31 -6.40 -8.64
C VAL A 71 16.21 -6.21 -7.13
N ILE A 72 16.29 -7.33 -6.40
CA ILE A 72 16.26 -7.34 -4.94
C ILE A 72 17.62 -7.83 -4.47
N ASP A 73 18.32 -7.00 -3.71
CA ASP A 73 19.61 -7.35 -3.09
C ASP A 73 19.46 -7.26 -1.57
N ILE A 74 19.37 -8.43 -0.94
CA ILE A 74 19.08 -8.61 0.49
C ILE A 74 19.84 -9.83 1.00
N LEU A 75 20.38 -9.72 2.21
CA LEU A 75 21.08 -10.81 2.88
C LEU A 75 20.13 -11.99 3.14
N ASN A 76 20.61 -13.22 2.96
CA ASN A 76 19.83 -14.44 3.24
C ASN A 76 19.33 -14.50 4.69
N GLU A 77 20.12 -13.97 5.62
CA GLU A 77 19.77 -13.82 7.03
C GLU A 77 19.75 -12.35 7.40
N THR A 78 18.55 -11.77 7.47
CA THR A 78 18.36 -10.42 7.99
C THR A 78 17.95 -10.45 9.46
N PRO A 79 18.31 -9.43 10.25
CA PRO A 79 17.85 -9.31 11.62
C PRO A 79 16.33 -9.18 11.69
N GLU A 80 15.76 -9.66 12.79
CA GLU A 80 14.39 -9.32 13.15
C GLU A 80 14.31 -7.86 13.54
N ILE A 81 13.27 -7.18 13.06
CA ILE A 81 13.00 -5.78 13.37
C ILE A 81 11.71 -5.67 14.15
N ARG A 82 11.65 -4.69 15.07
CA ARG A 82 10.39 -4.25 15.63
C ARG A 82 9.80 -3.20 14.72
N SER A 83 8.73 -3.56 14.01
CA SER A 83 8.01 -2.66 13.12
C SER A 83 6.58 -2.47 13.57
N ARG A 84 6.03 -1.29 13.28
CA ARG A 84 4.59 -1.06 13.37
C ARG A 84 3.94 -1.73 12.16
N ARG A 85 3.09 -2.73 12.38
CA ARG A 85 2.19 -3.20 11.33
C ARG A 85 1.06 -2.17 11.21
N LYS A 86 0.82 -1.65 10.00
CA LYS A 86 -0.37 -0.84 9.71
C LYS A 86 -1.56 -1.77 9.48
#